data_AF-A0A5K1BZH9-F1
#
_entry.id   AF-A0A5K1BZH9-F1
#
_cell.length_a   1.000
_cell.length_b   1.000
_cell.length_c   1.000
_cell.angle_alpha   90.00
_cell.angle_beta   90.00
_cell.angle_gamma   90.00
#
_symmetry.space_group_name_H-M   'P 1'
#
loop_
_entity.id
_entity.type
_entity.pdbx_description
1 polymer ?
#
loop_
_entity_poly.entity_id
_entity_poly.type
_entity_poly.pdbx_seq_one_letter_code
_entity_poly.pdbx_strand_id
1 'polypeptide(L)'
;WNSTYLMLEVALMYRHVFDRYAMEDVGFTWLLDAEEWERVQKICSFLEAFYNVSVLFSGSKYPTTNLFFLEIWGVQELLQEGVTNGSSFMKRMAFKMKEKIDKYWSSCNILMAIASILDPKI
;
A
#
# COMPACT_ATOMS: atom_id res chain seq x y z
N TRP A 1 2.45 2.65 -5.25
CA TRP A 1 1.42 2.44 -4.21
C TRP A 1 1.17 3.73 -3.44
N ASN A 2 2.21 4.46 -3.05
CA ASN A 2 2.08 5.74 -2.31
C ASN A 2 1.28 6.82 -3.04
N SER A 3 1.53 7.06 -4.33
CA SER A 3 0.74 8.03 -5.12
C SER A 3 -0.73 7.64 -5.21
N THR A 4 -1.02 6.35 -5.40
CA THR A 4 -2.38 5.82 -5.41
C THR A 4 -3.06 6.00 -4.06
N TYR A 5 -2.37 5.72 -2.95
CA TYR A 5 -2.89 5.95 -1.60
C TYR A 5 -3.28 7.42 -1.41
N LEU A 6 -2.36 8.36 -1.65
CA LEU A 6 -2.62 9.80 -1.49
C LEU A 6 -3.78 10.27 -2.38
N MET A 7 -3.87 9.76 -3.61
CA MET A 7 -5.00 10.06 -4.50
C MET A 7 -6.33 9.57 -3.91
N LEU A 8 -6.39 8.33 -3.41
CA LEU A 8 -7.61 7.76 -2.85
C LEU A 8 -8.00 8.42 -1.52
N GLU A 9 -7.03 8.78 -0.69
CA GLU A 9 -7.25 9.51 0.56
C GLU A 9 -7.91 10.87 0.27
N VAL A 10 -7.37 11.62 -0.69
CA VAL A 10 -7.97 12.90 -1.12
C VAL A 10 -9.34 12.68 -1.75
N ALA A 11 -9.50 11.67 -2.60
CA ALA A 11 -10.80 11.37 -3.21
C ALA A 11 -11.87 11.03 -2.16
N LEU A 12 -11.52 10.29 -1.11
CA LEU A 12 -12.41 9.99 0.01
C LEU A 12 -12.75 11.24 0.83
N MET A 13 -11.77 12.11 1.10
CA MET A 13 -11.97 13.38 1.79
C MET A 13 -12.99 14.27 1.06
N TYR A 14 -12.94 14.27 -0.27
CA TYR A 14 -13.84 15.07 -1.11
C TYR A 14 -14.98 14.27 -1.72
N ARG A 15 -15.36 13.11 -1.16
CA ARG A 15 -16.41 12.24 -1.70
C ARG A 15 -17.69 12.98 -2.09
N HIS A 16 -18.21 13.84 -1.21
CA HIS A 16 -19.43 14.62 -1.45
C HIS A 16 -19.32 15.65 -2.57
N VAL A 17 -18.10 16.06 -2.93
CA VAL A 17 -17.86 16.98 -4.04
C VAL A 17 -18.16 16.31 -5.38
N PHE A 18 -17.91 15.00 -5.51
CA PHE A 18 -18.25 14.25 -6.72
C PHE A 18 -19.75 14.23 -6.99
N ASP A 19 -20.57 14.10 -5.94
CA ASP A 19 -22.04 14.14 -6.06
C ASP A 19 -22.49 15.51 -6.58
N ARG A 20 -21.95 16.60 -6.01
CA ARG A 20 -22.24 17.96 -6.46
C ARG A 20 -21.76 18.22 -7.88
N TYR A 21 -20.56 17.75 -8.22
CA TYR A 21 -19.99 17.91 -9.55
C TYR A 21 -20.85 17.21 -10.62
N ALA A 22 -21.37 16.02 -10.32
CA ALA A 22 -22.30 15.30 -11.20
C ALA A 22 -23.63 16.04 -11.45
N MET A 23 -24.06 16.90 -10.52
CA MET A 23 -25.26 17.75 -10.70
C MET A 23 -24.98 18.94 -11.61
N GLU A 24 -23.75 19.47 -11.61
CA GLU A 24 -23.37 20.66 -12.37
C GLU A 24 -22.89 20.31 -13.79
N ASP A 25 -22.24 19.16 -13.98
CA ASP A 25 -21.71 18.68 -15.26
C ASP A 25 -22.52 17.49 -15.79
N VAL A 26 -23.42 17.76 -16.74
CA VAL A 26 -24.28 16.73 -17.39
C VAL A 26 -23.46 15.67 -18.14
N GLY A 27 -22.20 15.95 -18.48
CA GLY A 27 -21.28 15.00 -19.11
C GLY A 27 -20.55 14.08 -18.14
N PHE A 28 -20.69 14.29 -16.82
CA PHE A 28 -19.97 13.50 -15.83
C PHE A 28 -20.63 12.15 -15.59
N THR A 29 -20.02 11.07 -16.11
CA THR A 29 -20.54 9.70 -16.02
C THR A 29 -19.75 8.80 -15.07
N TRP A 30 -18.70 9.32 -14.43
CA TRP A 30 -17.77 8.55 -13.60
C TRP A 30 -18.13 8.58 -12.11
N LEU A 31 -19.41 8.78 -11.78
CA LEU A 31 -19.87 8.80 -10.39
C LEU A 31 -19.84 7.37 -9.83
N LEU A 32 -19.09 7.19 -8.74
CA LEU A 32 -19.01 5.91 -8.05
C LEU A 32 -20.26 5.68 -7.21
N ASP A 33 -20.76 4.45 -7.21
CA ASP A 33 -21.86 4.06 -6.33
C ASP A 33 -21.38 3.80 -4.88
N ALA A 34 -22.32 3.52 -3.98
CA ALA A 34 -22.02 3.28 -2.57
C ALA A 34 -21.10 2.07 -2.35
N GLU A 35 -21.24 1.00 -3.14
CA GLU A 35 -20.42 -0.21 -3.03
C GLU A 35 -19.00 0.07 -3.56
N GLU A 36 -18.88 0.83 -4.65
CA GLU A 36 -17.60 1.23 -5.21
C GLU A 36 -16.83 2.15 -4.25
N TRP A 37 -17.52 3.09 -3.59
CA TRP A 37 -16.90 3.91 -2.54
C TRP A 37 -16.43 3.06 -1.35
N GLU A 38 -17.19 2.03 -0.95
CA GLU A 38 -16.76 1.09 0.08
C GLU A 38 -15.50 0.31 -0.34
N ARG A 39 -15.43 -0.10 -1.62
CA ARG A 39 -14.23 -0.73 -2.19
C ARG A 39 -13.05 0.22 -2.18
N VAL A 40 -13.23 1.48 -2.58
CA VAL A 40 -12.19 2.53 -2.52
C VAL A 40 -11.68 2.71 -1.09
N GLN A 41 -12.57 2.77 -0.11
CA GLN A 41 -12.19 2.88 1.30
C GLN A 41 -11.36 1.67 1.77
N LYS A 42 -11.79 0.44 1.45
CA LYS A 42 -11.03 -0.78 1.79
C LYS A 42 -9.65 -0.80 1.15
N ILE A 43 -9.53 -0.37 -0.11
CA ILE A 43 -8.25 -0.26 -0.81
C ILE A 43 -7.37 0.80 -0.16
N CYS A 44 -7.93 1.97 0.17
CA CYS A 44 -7.20 3.06 0.79
C CYS A 44 -6.62 2.66 2.14
N SER A 45 -7.44 2.07 3.03
CA SER A 45 -6.98 1.58 4.34
C SER A 45 -5.92 0.49 4.22
N PHE A 46 -6.04 -0.41 3.23
CA PHE A 46 -4.99 -1.40 3.00
C PHE A 46 -3.68 -0.75 2.54
N LEU A 47 -3.74 0.23 1.64
CA LEU A 47 -2.56 0.92 1.13
C LEU A 47 -1.90 1.85 2.16
N GLU A 48 -2.64 2.35 3.14
CA GLU A 48 -2.13 3.18 4.24
C GLU A 48 -0.98 2.52 4.98
N ALA A 49 -1.11 1.21 5.28
CA ALA A 49 -0.06 0.47 5.97
C ALA A 49 1.27 0.47 5.17
N PHE A 50 1.19 0.33 3.84
CA PHE A 50 2.37 0.38 2.96
C PHE A 50 2.93 1.79 2.83
N TYR A 51 2.08 2.81 2.87
CA TYR A 51 2.50 4.20 2.85
C TYR A 51 3.31 4.54 4.11
N ASN A 52 2.83 4.15 5.29
CA ASN A 52 3.51 4.38 6.56
C ASN A 52 4.89 3.72 6.58
N VAL A 53 4.99 2.47 6.13
CA VAL A 53 6.28 1.78 5.98
C VAL A 53 7.20 2.49 4.99
N SER A 54 6.67 2.96 3.86
CA SER A 54 7.46 3.71 2.87
C SER A 54 7.97 5.05 3.41
N VAL A 55 7.18 5.75 4.23
CA VAL A 55 7.59 6.99 4.89
C VAL A 55 8.72 6.73 5.88
N LEU A 56 8.63 5.65 6.66
CA LEU A 56 9.72 5.19 7.54
C LEU A 56 11.01 4.95 6.74
N PHE A 57 10.92 4.26 5.60
CA PHE A 57 12.06 4.04 4.69
C PHE A 57 12.67 5.32 4.11
N SER A 58 11.86 6.35 3.89
CA SER A 58 12.32 7.64 3.36
C SER A 58 13.05 8.51 4.39
N GLY A 59 13.02 8.12 5.67
CA GLY A 59 13.72 8.80 6.75
C GLY A 59 15.23 8.60 6.70
N SER A 60 16.01 9.68 6.62
CA SER A 60 17.48 9.64 6.53
C SER A 60 18.22 9.80 7.86
N LYS A 61 17.51 9.90 8.99
CA LYS A 61 18.08 10.28 10.31
C LYS A 61 18.41 9.13 11.26
N TYR A 62 18.22 7.87 10.87
CA TYR A 62 18.47 6.70 11.73
C TYR A 62 19.27 5.63 10.97
N PRO A 63 20.04 4.76 11.65
CA PRO A 63 20.71 3.64 10.99
C PRO A 63 19.62 2.69 10.46
N THR A 64 19.40 2.74 9.16
CA THR A 64 18.22 2.17 8.48
C THR A 64 18.34 0.69 8.15
N THR A 65 19.53 0.09 8.29
CA THR A 65 19.80 -1.26 7.81
C THR A 65 19.08 -2.35 8.62
N ASN A 66 19.06 -2.29 9.96
CA ASN A 66 18.34 -3.28 10.77
C ASN A 66 16.82 -3.17 10.68
N LEU A 67 16.29 -1.94 10.59
CA LEU A 67 14.86 -1.67 10.47
C LEU A 67 14.34 -2.17 9.12
N PHE A 68 15.18 -2.18 8.09
CA PHE A 68 14.78 -2.57 6.74
C PHE A 68 14.22 -3.99 6.67
N PHE A 69 14.83 -4.94 7.38
CA PHE A 69 14.35 -6.31 7.40
C PHE A 69 13.02 -6.44 8.14
N LEU A 70 12.88 -5.83 9.32
CA LEU A 70 11.66 -5.88 10.13
C LEU A 70 10.47 -5.22 9.43
N GLU A 71 10.67 -4.06 8.83
CA GLU A 71 9.63 -3.33 8.11
C GLU A 71 9.16 -4.11 6.87
N ILE A 72 10.07 -4.76 6.16
CA ILE A 72 9.70 -5.61 5.03
C ILE A 72 8.99 -6.87 5.47
N TRP A 73 9.43 -7.47 6.57
CA TRP A 73 8.72 -8.59 7.15
C TRP A 73 7.26 -8.20 7.47
N GLY A 74 7.06 -7.03 8.09
CA GLY A 74 5.73 -6.48 8.35
C GLY A 74 4.91 -6.28 7.06
N VAL A 75 5.53 -5.77 5.99
CA VAL A 75 4.86 -5.64 4.68
C VAL A 75 4.48 -7.01 4.10
N GLN A 76 5.34 -8.01 4.21
CA GLN A 76 5.05 -9.37 3.75
C GLN A 76 3.93 -10.03 4.55
N GLU A 77 3.90 -9.81 5.87
CA GLU A 77 2.84 -10.29 6.76
C GLU A 77 1.49 -9.65 6.39
N LEU A 78 1.44 -8.33 6.25
CA LEU A 78 0.24 -7.59 5.82
C LEU A 78 -0.30 -8.06 4.46
N LEU A 79 0.59 -8.34 3.51
CA LEU A 79 0.20 -8.92 2.20
C LEU A 79 -0.35 -10.33 2.35
N GLN A 80 0.27 -11.16 3.19
CA GLN A 80 -0.17 -12.53 3.42
C GLN A 80 -1.55 -12.56 4.08
N GLU A 81 -1.80 -11.67 5.04
CA GLU A 81 -3.13 -11.50 5.63
C GLU A 81 -4.14 -11.02 4.60
N GLY A 82 -3.78 -10.04 3.75
CA GLY A 82 -4.63 -9.55 2.66
C GLY A 82 -5.00 -10.64 1.65
N VAL A 83 -4.09 -11.57 1.35
CA VAL A 83 -4.32 -12.73 0.47
C VAL A 83 -5.20 -13.79 1.14
N THR A 84 -5.06 -13.99 2.45
CA THR A 84 -5.79 -15.05 3.18
C THR A 84 -7.21 -14.62 3.57
N ASN A 85 -7.34 -13.42 4.11
CA ASN A 85 -8.54 -12.94 4.80
C ASN A 85 -9.31 -11.85 4.04
N GLY A 86 -8.76 -11.32 2.94
CA GLY A 86 -9.41 -10.27 2.15
C GLY A 86 -10.68 -10.71 1.43
N SER A 87 -11.48 -9.74 0.97
CA SER A 87 -12.52 -9.98 -0.05
C SER A 87 -11.89 -10.49 -1.35
N SER A 88 -12.70 -11.07 -2.27
CA SER A 88 -12.18 -11.60 -3.54
C SER A 88 -11.33 -10.58 -4.33
N PHE A 89 -11.75 -9.31 -4.35
CA PHE A 89 -10.99 -8.25 -5.03
C PHE A 89 -9.72 -7.87 -4.26
N MET A 90 -9.77 -7.81 -2.92
CA MET A 90 -8.61 -7.52 -2.08
C MET A 90 -7.56 -8.61 -2.18
N LYS A 91 -7.96 -9.89 -2.18
CA LYS A 91 -7.07 -11.03 -2.38
C LYS A 91 -6.32 -10.93 -3.69
N ARG A 92 -7.03 -10.60 -4.77
CA ARG A 92 -6.42 -10.43 -6.10
C ARG A 92 -5.44 -9.26 -6.13
N MET A 93 -5.76 -8.15 -5.46
CA MET A 93 -4.87 -6.99 -5.35
C MET A 93 -3.62 -7.32 -4.52
N ALA A 94 -3.81 -7.87 -3.32
CA ALA A 94 -2.75 -8.27 -2.41
C ALA A 94 -1.82 -9.31 -3.05
N PHE A 95 -2.37 -10.28 -3.78
CA PHE A 95 -1.58 -11.27 -4.52
C PHE A 95 -0.66 -10.60 -5.56
N LYS A 96 -1.19 -9.71 -6.39
CA LYS A 96 -0.38 -8.99 -7.39
C LYS A 96 0.67 -8.07 -6.76
N MET A 97 0.36 -7.48 -5.60
CA MET A 97 1.33 -6.67 -4.86
C MET A 97 2.44 -7.55 -4.29
N LYS A 98 2.09 -8.71 -3.72
CA LYS A 98 3.02 -9.72 -3.23
C LYS A 98 3.95 -10.22 -4.33
N GLU A 99 3.44 -10.58 -5.50
CA GLU A 99 4.27 -10.98 -6.65
C GLU A 99 5.31 -9.92 -7.01
N LYS A 100 4.95 -8.64 -6.95
CA LYS A 100 5.92 -7.55 -7.19
C LYS A 100 6.99 -7.51 -6.11
N ILE A 101 6.63 -7.60 -4.84
CA ILE A 101 7.59 -7.61 -3.73
C ILE A 101 8.53 -8.81 -3.82
N ASP A 102 7.98 -10.01 -4.02
CA ASP A 102 8.76 -11.24 -4.10
C ASP A 102 9.75 -11.18 -5.28
N LYS A 103 9.33 -10.61 -6.42
CA LYS A 103 10.21 -10.37 -7.56
C LYS A 103 11.34 -9.39 -7.22
N TYR A 104 11.04 -8.24 -6.62
CA TYR A 104 12.09 -7.30 -6.17
C TYR A 104 13.04 -7.97 -5.18
N TRP A 105 12.51 -8.81 -4.29
CA TRP A 105 13.32 -9.48 -3.28
C TRP A 105 14.24 -10.56 -3.80
N SER A 106 13.76 -11.36 -4.76
CA SER A 106 14.59 -12.36 -5.43
C SER A 106 15.86 -11.75 -6.04
N SER A 107 15.83 -10.46 -6.40
CA SER A 107 16.98 -9.74 -6.99
C SER A 107 17.91 -9.09 -5.95
N CYS A 108 17.38 -8.68 -4.79
CA CYS A 108 18.13 -7.95 -3.75
C CYS A 108 18.61 -8.79 -2.56
N ASN A 109 18.27 -10.09 -2.53
CA ASN A 109 18.46 -10.96 -1.37
C ASN A 109 19.90 -11.08 -0.86
N ILE A 110 20.92 -11.14 -1.73
CA ILE A 110 22.30 -11.38 -1.29
C ILE A 110 22.89 -10.16 -0.56
N LEU A 111 22.73 -8.97 -1.13
CA LEU A 111 23.24 -7.72 -0.53
C LEU A 111 22.56 -7.43 0.81
N MET A 112 21.26 -7.70 0.90
CA MET A 112 20.48 -7.50 2.12
C MET A 112 20.78 -8.56 3.18
N ALA A 113 20.96 -9.83 2.80
CA ALA A 113 21.39 -10.87 3.74
C ALA A 113 22.77 -10.58 4.33
N ILE A 114 23.72 -10.13 3.48
CA ILE A 114 25.06 -9.71 3.95
C ILE A 114 24.94 -8.51 4.88
N ALA A 115 24.14 -7.50 4.52
CA ALA A 115 23.94 -6.30 5.33
C ALA A 115 23.30 -6.62 6.69
N SER A 116 22.35 -7.56 6.75
CA SER A 116 21.75 -8.03 8.00
C SER A 116 22.75 -8.81 8.86
N ILE A 117 23.54 -9.73 8.29
CA ILE A 117 24.54 -10.51 9.05
C ILE A 117 25.65 -9.62 9.59
N LEU A 118 26.05 -8.59 8.83
CA LEU A 118 27.12 -7.67 9.21
C LEU A 118 26.66 -6.51 10.09
N ASP A 119 25.37 -6.44 10.45
CA ASP A 119 24.90 -5.42 11.39
C ASP A 119 25.31 -5.81 12.83
N PRO A 120 26.23 -5.07 13.46
CA PRO A 120 26.75 -5.40 14.79
C PRO A 120 25.73 -5.20 15.92
N LYS A 121 24.51 -4.75 15.61
CA LYS A 121 23.41 -4.58 16.57
C LYS A 121 22.42 -5.76 16.58
N ILE A 122 22.67 -6.82 15.80
CA ILE A 122 21.99 -8.11 15.91
C ILE A 122 22.74 -9.03 16.88
#